data_AF-A0A1F8GRV0-F1
#
_entry.id   AF-A0A1F8GRV0-F1
#
_cell.length_a   1.000
_cell.length_b   1.000
_cell.length_c   1.000
_cell.angle_alpha   90.00
_cell.angle_beta   90.00
_cell.angle_gamma   90.00
#
_symmetry.space_group_name_H-M   'P 1'
#
loop_
_entity.id
_entity.type
_entity.pdbx_description
1 polymer ?
#
loop_
_entity_poly.entity_id
_entity_poly.type
_entity_poly.pdbx_seq_one_letter_code
_entity_poly.pdbx_strand_id
1 'polypeptide(L)'
;MKERIKIKKDKYLRERGGTAKIINLACAKCGNILFAYQKDGSGWLKRCYLNRIIAPEAFANLQFQFTASTIKKMKNLICTCGNVIGTPMLYRDGRIAYHLERGTFQRKNITRATFPKESRISER
;
A
#
# COMPACT_ATOMS: atom_id res chain seq x y z
N MET A 1 -10.65 16.62 5.14
CA MET A 1 -10.03 17.26 3.97
C MET A 1 -9.98 16.23 2.86
N LYS A 2 -10.30 16.61 1.62
CA LYS A 2 -10.26 15.74 0.44
C LYS A 2 -8.86 15.90 -0.16
N GLU A 3 -7.94 14.98 0.10
CA GLU A 3 -6.59 15.06 -0.45
C GLU A 3 -6.58 14.57 -1.90
N ARG A 4 -6.15 15.44 -2.83
CA ARG A 4 -5.94 15.04 -4.22
C ARG A 4 -4.66 14.23 -4.28
N ILE A 5 -4.79 12.93 -4.48
CA ILE A 5 -3.63 12.06 -4.70
C ILE A 5 -2.84 12.55 -5.92
N LYS A 6 -1.58 12.95 -5.73
CA LYS A 6 -0.63 13.16 -6.82
C LYS A 6 0.00 11.82 -7.19
N ILE A 7 -0.25 11.36 -8.42
CA ILE A 7 0.41 10.18 -9.00
C ILE A 7 1.89 10.49 -9.17
N LYS A 8 2.76 9.62 -8.65
CA LYS A 8 4.21 9.74 -8.81
C LYS A 8 4.58 9.30 -10.22
N LYS A 9 4.92 10.26 -11.10
CA LYS A 9 5.37 10.01 -12.48
C LYS A 9 6.90 9.91 -12.49
N ASP A 10 7.43 8.74 -12.16
CA ASP A 10 8.88 8.48 -12.25
C ASP A 10 9.29 8.08 -13.69
N LYS A 11 10.57 8.25 -14.06
CA LYS A 11 11.12 7.88 -15.38
C LYS A 11 10.83 6.43 -15.81
N TYR A 12 10.70 5.53 -14.84
CA TYR A 12 10.39 4.10 -15.04
C TYR A 12 8.91 3.82 -15.38
N LEU A 13 8.05 4.84 -15.44
CA LEU A 13 6.63 4.68 -15.77
C LEU A 13 6.44 4.11 -17.18
N ARG A 14 7.25 4.57 -18.15
CA ARG A 14 7.19 4.11 -19.54
C ARG A 14 7.63 2.65 -19.68
N GLU A 15 8.74 2.26 -19.05
CA GLU A 15 9.21 0.86 -19.01
C GLU A 15 8.20 -0.10 -18.38
N ARG A 16 7.34 0.38 -17.47
CA ARG A 16 6.31 -0.44 -16.79
C ARG A 16 4.96 -0.42 -17.51
N GLY A 17 4.93 -0.05 -18.79
CA GLY A 17 3.73 -0.07 -19.62
C GLY A 17 2.94 1.24 -19.64
N GLY A 18 3.51 2.35 -19.16
CA GLY A 18 2.98 3.71 -19.32
C GLY A 18 1.72 4.04 -18.50
N THR A 19 1.04 3.04 -17.94
CA THR A 19 -0.17 3.22 -17.15
C THR A 19 0.11 3.09 -15.65
N ALA A 20 -0.16 4.13 -14.89
CA ALA A 20 -0.25 4.09 -13.43
C ALA A 20 -1.72 4.19 -13.03
N LYS A 21 -2.19 3.25 -12.22
CA LYS A 21 -3.53 3.26 -11.62
C LYS A 21 -3.40 3.30 -10.11
N ILE A 22 -4.29 4.05 -9.48
CA ILE A 22 -4.38 4.05 -8.03
C ILE A 22 -5.43 3.00 -7.64
N ILE A 23 -5.06 2.16 -6.69
CA ILE A 23 -5.93 1.13 -6.15
C ILE A 23 -6.05 1.28 -4.64
N ASN A 24 -7.25 1.11 -4.11
CA ASN A 24 -7.45 0.87 -2.69
C ASN A 24 -7.26 -0.60 -2.42
N LEU A 25 -6.33 -0.91 -1.51
CA LEU A 25 -6.17 -2.23 -0.95
C LEU A 25 -7.11 -2.34 0.26
N ALA A 26 -8.03 -3.30 0.21
CA ALA A 26 -8.93 -3.60 1.31
C ALA A 26 -8.74 -5.03 1.78
N CYS A 27 -9.06 -5.31 3.03
CA CYS A 27 -9.07 -6.67 3.56
C CYS A 27 -10.21 -7.47 2.92
N ALA A 28 -9.93 -8.67 2.43
CA ALA A 28 -10.99 -9.52 1.86
C ALA A 28 -11.96 -10.05 2.92
N LYS A 29 -11.51 -10.15 4.19
CA LYS A 29 -12.30 -10.70 5.30
C LYS A 29 -13.32 -9.70 5.86
N CYS A 30 -12.91 -8.46 6.12
CA CYS A 30 -13.76 -7.44 6.74
C CYS A 30 -14.10 -6.26 5.81
N GLY A 31 -13.55 -6.21 4.60
CA GLY A 31 -13.75 -5.10 3.67
C GLY A 31 -13.05 -3.80 4.05
N ASN A 32 -12.33 -3.76 5.18
CA ASN A 32 -11.69 -2.53 5.65
C ASN A 32 -10.58 -2.07 4.69
N ILE A 33 -10.57 -0.79 4.35
CA ILE A 33 -9.57 -0.18 3.46
C ILE A 33 -8.29 0.05 4.27
N LEU A 34 -7.17 -0.51 3.81
CA LEU A 34 -5.88 -0.38 4.49
C LEU A 34 -5.13 0.85 4.00
N PHE A 35 -4.90 0.94 2.69
CA PHE A 35 -4.14 2.02 2.07
C PHE A 35 -4.41 2.13 0.57
N ALA A 36 -4.06 3.29 0.02
CA ALA A 36 -4.07 3.58 -1.40
C ALA A 36 -2.67 3.34 -1.96
N TYR A 37 -2.61 2.53 -3.01
CA TYR A 37 -1.38 2.07 -3.62
C TYR A 37 -1.35 2.47 -5.10
N GLN A 38 -0.22 2.99 -5.56
CA GLN A 38 0.01 3.21 -6.98
C GLN A 38 0.49 1.93 -7.63
N LYS A 39 -0.39 1.28 -8.39
CA LYS A 39 -0.01 0.16 -9.25
C LYS A 39 0.43 0.68 -10.61
N ASP A 40 1.72 0.49 -10.89
CA ASP A 40 2.29 0.64 -12.22
C ASP A 40 2.10 -0.68 -13.01
N GLY A 41 1.69 -0.58 -14.27
CA GLY A 41 1.57 -1.69 -15.22
C GLY A 41 0.35 -2.62 -15.05
N SER A 42 0.13 -3.48 -16.04
CA SER A 42 -0.95 -4.48 -16.07
C SER A 42 -0.68 -5.66 -15.11
N GLY A 43 -1.68 -6.53 -14.89
CA GLY A 43 -1.51 -7.78 -14.13
C GLY A 43 -1.95 -7.80 -12.65
N TRP A 44 -1.66 -8.91 -11.97
CA TRP A 44 -2.02 -9.12 -10.56
C TRP A 44 -1.05 -8.37 -9.64
N LEU A 45 -1.58 -7.72 -8.62
CA LEU A 45 -0.81 -7.20 -7.50
C LEU A 45 -0.31 -8.35 -6.61
N LYS A 46 0.94 -8.77 -6.81
CA LYS A 46 1.60 -9.75 -5.93
C LYS A 46 2.45 -9.08 -4.82
N ARG A 47 2.85 -7.83 -5.06
CA ARG A 47 3.80 -7.09 -4.23
C ARG A 47 3.39 -5.63 -4.12
N CYS A 48 3.48 -5.07 -2.91
CA CYS A 48 3.25 -3.67 -2.62
C CYS A 48 4.55 -3.00 -2.18
N TYR A 49 5.17 -2.20 -3.04
CA TYR A 49 6.36 -1.44 -2.65
C TYR A 49 6.00 -0.29 -1.71
N LEU A 50 6.74 -0.13 -0.61
CA LEU A 50 6.47 0.95 0.36
C LEU A 50 6.53 2.33 -0.29
N ASN A 51 7.47 2.50 -1.24
CA ASN A 51 7.66 3.76 -1.97
C ASN A 51 6.59 4.07 -3.04
N ARG A 52 5.55 3.24 -3.12
CA ARG A 52 4.37 3.40 -3.98
C ARG A 52 3.07 3.48 -3.16
N ILE A 53 3.17 3.41 -1.83
CA ILE A 53 2.05 3.71 -0.96
C ILE A 53 1.87 5.22 -0.94
N ILE A 54 0.63 5.63 -1.19
CA ILE A 54 0.29 7.05 -1.31
C ILE A 54 -0.29 7.54 0.02
N ALA A 55 -1.20 6.76 0.60
CA ALA A 55 -1.94 7.17 1.79
C ALA A 55 -2.50 5.96 2.54
N PRO A 56 -2.72 6.07 3.86
CA PRO A 56 -2.42 7.24 4.69
C PRO A 56 -0.92 7.45 4.91
N GLU A 57 -0.51 8.66 5.32
CA GLU A 57 0.90 9.05 5.49
C GLU A 57 1.66 8.11 6.44
N ALA A 58 0.96 7.54 7.44
CA ALA A 58 1.51 6.52 8.33
C ALA A 58 2.17 5.35 7.56
N PHE A 59 1.55 4.88 6.47
CA PHE A 59 2.13 3.84 5.63
C PHE A 59 3.12 4.40 4.61
N ALA A 60 2.90 5.60 4.07
CA ALA A 60 3.83 6.23 3.13
C ALA A 60 5.19 6.52 3.79
N ASN A 61 5.20 6.86 5.07
CA ASN A 61 6.40 7.13 5.86
C ASN A 61 7.20 5.87 6.22
N LEU A 62 6.61 4.67 6.09
CA LEU A 62 7.34 3.41 6.29
C LEU A 62 8.53 3.28 5.32
N GLN A 63 8.47 3.91 4.15
CA GLN A 63 9.58 3.90 3.19
C GLN A 63 10.85 4.60 3.73
N PHE A 64 10.70 5.51 4.71
CA PHE A 64 11.80 6.25 5.33
C PHE A 64 12.22 5.64 6.67
N GLN A 65 11.30 4.97 7.37
CA GLN A 65 11.58 4.32 8.65
C GLN A 65 12.32 2.99 8.51
N PHE A 66 12.04 2.24 7.43
CA PHE A 66 12.63 0.92 7.22
C PHE A 66 13.60 0.93 6.04
N THR A 67 14.78 0.35 6.27
CA THR A 67 15.83 0.09 5.26
C THR A 67 16.06 -1.41 5.13
N ALA A 68 16.82 -1.82 4.11
CA ALA A 68 17.11 -3.23 3.82
C ALA A 68 17.60 -4.01 5.06
N SER A 69 18.39 -3.37 5.93
CA SER A 69 18.91 -3.95 7.17
C SER A 69 17.85 -4.13 8.27
N THR A 70 16.80 -3.31 8.26
CA THR A 70 15.77 -3.24 9.32
C THR A 70 14.52 -4.03 8.97
N ILE A 71 14.46 -4.65 7.78
CA ILE A 71 13.28 -5.40 7.33
C ILE A 71 12.89 -6.55 8.26
N LYS A 72 13.86 -7.17 8.94
CA LYS A 72 13.61 -8.22 9.93
C LYS A 72 12.81 -7.74 11.15
N LYS A 73 12.83 -6.44 11.45
CA LYS A 73 12.04 -5.82 12.52
C LYS A 73 10.64 -5.40 12.04
N MET A 74 10.39 -5.43 10.73
CA MET A 74 9.12 -5.02 10.17
C MET A 74 8.06 -6.07 10.47
N LYS A 75 6.91 -5.62 10.98
CA LYS A 75 5.77 -6.51 11.23
C LYS A 75 5.06 -6.83 9.91
N ASN A 76 4.40 -7.98 9.91
CA ASN A 76 3.48 -8.36 8.84
C ASN A 76 2.38 -7.30 8.68
N LEU A 77 1.89 -7.15 7.45
CA LEU A 77 0.74 -6.32 7.16
C LEU A 77 -0.51 -7.06 7.63
N ILE A 78 -0.98 -6.70 8.82
CA ILE A 78 -2.17 -7.29 9.47
C ILE A 78 -3.29 -6.26 9.46
N CYS A 79 -4.49 -6.68 9.09
CA CYS A 79 -5.68 -5.85 9.20
C CYS A 79 -6.15 -5.76 10.65
N THR A 80 -6.92 -4.72 10.99
CA THR A 80 -7.56 -4.57 12.30
C THR A 80 -8.43 -5.77 12.71
N CYS A 81 -8.94 -6.55 11.74
CA CYS A 81 -9.68 -7.78 11.99
C CYS A 81 -8.79 -9.02 12.27
N GLY A 82 -7.47 -8.84 12.42
CA GLY A 82 -6.49 -9.91 12.63
C GLY A 82 -6.11 -10.70 11.37
N ASN A 83 -6.60 -10.32 10.18
CA ASN A 83 -6.27 -11.02 8.94
C ASN A 83 -4.88 -10.61 8.44
N VAL A 84 -4.01 -11.59 8.17
CA VAL A 84 -2.67 -11.34 7.60
C VAL A 84 -2.80 -11.14 6.10
N ILE A 85 -2.43 -9.95 5.63
CA ILE A 85 -2.58 -9.56 4.23
C ILE A 85 -1.28 -9.74 3.46
N GLY A 86 -0.15 -9.49 4.11
CA GLY A 86 1.14 -9.71 3.50
C GLY A 86 2.30 -9.70 4.47
N THR A 87 3.43 -10.20 4.02
CA THR A 87 4.68 -10.27 4.78
C THR A 87 5.73 -9.33 4.17
N PRO A 88 6.58 -8.68 4.99
CA PRO A 88 7.62 -7.80 4.47
C PRO A 88 8.67 -8.60 3.71
N MET A 89 9.13 -8.07 2.59
CA MET A 89 10.07 -8.68 1.66
C MET A 89 11.03 -7.63 1.11
N LEU A 90 12.31 -7.99 1.00
CA LEU A 90 13.31 -7.20 0.30
C LEU A 90 13.36 -7.62 -1.16
N TYR A 91 13.15 -6.66 -2.07
CA TYR A 91 13.32 -6.91 -3.50
C TYR A 91 14.81 -6.86 -3.89
N ARG A 92 15.19 -7.55 -4.97
CA ARG A 92 16.60 -7.64 -5.45
C ARG A 92 17.29 -6.29 -5.63
N ASP A 93 16.49 -5.26 -5.90
CA ASP A 93 16.91 -3.88 -6.11
C ASP A 93 17.07 -3.08 -4.80
N GLY A 94 17.10 -3.74 -3.63
CA GLY A 94 17.18 -3.11 -2.31
C GLY A 94 15.89 -2.45 -1.82
N ARG A 95 14.83 -2.45 -2.63
CA ARG A 95 13.52 -1.86 -2.29
C ARG A 95 12.69 -2.76 -1.40
N ILE A 96 12.10 -2.19 -0.35
CA ILE A 96 11.20 -2.90 0.54
C ILE A 96 9.79 -2.96 -0.05
N ALA A 97 9.19 -4.14 0.02
CA ALA A 97 7.82 -4.38 -0.40
C ALA A 97 7.12 -5.34 0.56
N TYR A 98 5.79 -5.32 0.60
CA TYR A 98 5.00 -6.39 1.17
C TYR A 98 4.66 -7.42 0.08
N HIS A 99 4.98 -8.69 0.32
CA HIS A 99 4.47 -9.81 -0.45
C HIS A 99 3.02 -10.07 0.00
N LEU A 100 2.07 -9.90 -0.90
CA LEU A 100 0.65 -10.06 -0.57
C LEU A 100 0.22 -11.51 -0.73
N GLU A 101 -0.52 -12.01 0.23
CA GLU A 101 -1.08 -13.36 0.21
C GLU A 101 -2.33 -13.41 -0.67
N ARG A 102 -2.48 -14.44 -1.50
CA ARG A 102 -3.63 -14.53 -2.40
C ARG A 102 -4.91 -14.79 -1.60
N GLY A 103 -5.98 -14.06 -1.93
CA GLY A 103 -7.29 -14.22 -1.30
C GLY A 103 -7.48 -13.46 0.02
N THR A 104 -6.42 -12.86 0.58
CA THR A 104 -6.52 -12.11 1.85
C THR A 104 -6.88 -10.63 1.66
N PHE A 105 -6.78 -10.13 0.43
CA PHE A 105 -7.06 -8.74 0.08
C PHE A 105 -7.95 -8.60 -1.16
N GLN A 106 -8.63 -7.46 -1.23
CA GLN A 106 -9.37 -6.97 -2.38
C GLN A 106 -8.70 -5.70 -2.90
N ARG A 107 -8.83 -5.46 -4.20
CA ARG A 107 -8.31 -4.27 -4.86
C ARG A 107 -9.44 -3.57 -5.60
N LYS A 108 -9.59 -2.27 -5.39
CA LYS A 108 -10.57 -1.45 -6.12
C LYS A 108 -9.85 -0.28 -6.76
N ASN A 109 -9.99 -0.12 -8.08
CA ASN A 109 -9.44 1.05 -8.77
C ASN A 109 -10.16 2.30 -8.27
N ILE A 110 -9.39 3.32 -7.92
CA ILE A 110 -9.92 4.60 -7.47
C ILE A 110 -9.33 5.74 -8.29
N THR A 111 -10.15 6.74 -8.56
CA THR A 111 -9.71 8.02 -9.12
C THR A 111 -9.40 9.05 -8.02
N ARG A 112 -9.86 8.79 -6.78
CA ARG A 112 -9.70 9.65 -5.59
C ARG A 112 -9.50 8.80 -4.33
N ALA A 113 -8.54 9.15 -3.47
CA ALA A 113 -8.43 8.55 -2.13
C ALA A 113 -9.58 9.07 -1.29
N THR A 114 -10.51 8.19 -0.97
CA THR A 114 -11.49 8.43 0.08
C THR A 114 -11.17 7.43 1.19
N PHE A 115 -10.41 7.88 2.18
CA PHE A 115 -10.32 7.14 3.43
C PHE A 115 -11.46 7.61 4.31
N PRO A 116 -12.26 6.70 4.89
CA PRO A 116 -13.10 7.10 6.01
C PRO A 116 -12.16 7.70 7.05
N LYS A 117 -12.43 8.95 7.46
CA LYS A 117 -11.69 9.57 8.55
C LYS A 117 -11.76 8.61 9.73
N GLU A 118 -10.61 8.21 10.24
CA GLU A 118 -10.52 7.57 11.55
C GLU A 118 -11.31 8.46 12.51
N SER A 119 -12.42 7.92 13.00
CA SER A 119 -13.32 8.56 13.93
C SER A 119 -12.50 8.99 15.14
N ARG A 120 -12.60 10.30 15.44
CA ARG A 120 -12.14 10.96 16.67
C ARG A 120 -11.97 9.96 17.82
N ILE A 121 -10.73 9.72 18.23
CA ILE A 121 -10.48 9.22 19.58
C ILE A 121 -11.03 10.33 20.48
N SER A 122 -12.14 10.04 21.17
CA SER A 122 -12.68 10.94 22.17
C SER A 122 -11.71 10.95 23.33
N GLU A 123 -11.08 12.10 23.55
CA GLU A 123 -10.53 12.44 24.85
C GLU A 123 -11.71 12.47 25.84
N ARG A 124 -11.70 11.52 26.78
CA ARG A 124 -12.43 11.57 28.04
C ARG A 124 -11.44 11.30 29.15
#